data_AF-A0A752CE97-F1
#
_entry.id   AF-A0A752CE97-F1
#
_cell.length_a   1.000
_cell.length_b   1.000
_cell.length_c   1.000
_cell.angle_alpha   90.00
_cell.angle_beta   90.00
_cell.angle_gamma   90.00
#
_symmetry.space_group_name_H-M   'P 1'
#
loop_
_entity.id
_entity.type
_entity.pdbx_description
1 polymer ?
#
loop_
_entity_poly.entity_id
_entity_poly.type
_entity_poly.pdbx_seq_one_letter_code
_entity_poly.pdbx_strand_id
1 'polypeptide(L)'
;MVFQSDVLRHFVGHSVSPWITTLALLYFSLSLYEIIIRNYKRSLCYFLTAFLFFVPAGDSRYHFSVKNVKVAGIQLSRMMGENTDLNDIIDYTDDFILKNPDVKMVVYSESPWLGFKSYNNQAFTERFIHHLIKRSAENGVIYIFQVDSLQLNKTQINKVLTVKIENGELWYTGKKHLVPGWERGITDSDGYFSPEKNKMKFQAFGSEFKTLICYDALFMPSFFDRDYDVALVQSNYGVFREVAGVRAYNHMIKISNILSWFSGASNGKSYINVENEGGSTFFGIHGQMNDVGFFDSSQKKIFTVIMGEN
;
A
#
# COMPACT_ATOMS: atom_id res chain seq x y z
N MET A 1 -11.64 -18.11 0.47
CA MET A 1 -12.40 -18.97 1.41
C MET A 1 -11.85 -18.93 2.84
N VAL A 2 -10.55 -19.13 3.09
CA VAL A 2 -9.97 -19.13 4.46
C VAL A 2 -10.21 -17.83 5.25
N PHE A 3 -10.28 -16.67 4.59
CA PHE A 3 -10.45 -15.35 5.23
C PHE A 3 -11.90 -14.86 5.39
N GLN A 4 -12.90 -15.70 5.07
CA GLN A 4 -14.32 -15.34 5.15
C GLN A 4 -15.04 -15.88 6.40
N SER A 5 -14.39 -16.75 7.19
CA SER A 5 -14.93 -17.28 8.44
C SER A 5 -14.41 -16.47 9.63
N ASP A 6 -15.30 -15.95 10.46
CA ASP A 6 -14.95 -15.23 11.68
C ASP A 6 -14.16 -16.10 12.67
N VAL A 7 -14.42 -17.41 12.68
CA VAL A 7 -13.67 -18.38 13.48
C VAL A 7 -12.21 -18.48 13.01
N LEU A 8 -11.99 -18.56 11.69
CA LEU A 8 -10.64 -18.59 11.15
C LEU A 8 -9.91 -17.25 11.32
N ARG A 9 -10.62 -16.12 11.24
CA ARG A 9 -10.06 -14.80 11.58
C ARG A 9 -9.65 -14.70 13.04
N HIS A 10 -10.44 -15.26 13.96
CA HIS A 10 -10.11 -15.30 15.38
C HIS A 10 -8.85 -16.15 15.65
N PHE A 11 -8.74 -17.33 15.03
CA PHE A 11 -7.52 -18.16 15.11
C PHE A 11 -6.31 -17.48 14.46
N VAL A 12 -6.48 -16.81 13.32
CA VAL A 12 -5.41 -16.08 12.63
C VAL A 12 -4.98 -14.83 13.43
N GLY A 13 -5.92 -14.12 14.05
CA GLY A 13 -5.67 -12.94 14.89
C GLY A 13 -4.99 -13.27 16.22
N HIS A 14 -5.16 -14.49 16.74
CA HIS A 14 -4.40 -15.02 17.88
C HIS A 14 -3.18 -15.84 17.48
N SER A 15 -2.97 -16.06 16.18
CA SER A 15 -1.81 -16.78 15.71
C SER A 15 -0.58 -15.90 15.74
N VAL A 16 0.54 -16.54 16.10
CA VAL A 16 1.93 -16.07 16.06
C VAL A 16 2.23 -15.21 14.83
N SER A 17 1.62 -15.57 13.70
CA SER A 17 1.53 -14.76 12.51
C SER A 17 0.49 -15.35 11.55
N PRO A 18 -0.32 -14.52 10.86
CA PRO A 18 -1.16 -15.00 9.77
C PRO A 18 -0.38 -15.72 8.66
N TRP A 19 0.91 -15.42 8.44
CA TRP A 19 1.73 -16.13 7.45
C TRP A 19 2.07 -17.54 7.89
N ILE A 20 2.38 -17.72 9.17
CA ILE A 20 2.59 -19.02 9.79
C ILE A 20 1.31 -19.84 9.66
N THR A 21 0.17 -19.24 9.96
CA THR A 21 -1.13 -19.91 9.88
C THR A 21 -1.53 -20.24 8.44
N THR A 22 -1.25 -19.35 7.48
CA THR A 22 -1.55 -19.60 6.07
C THR A 22 -0.64 -20.67 5.47
N LEU A 23 0.66 -20.67 5.80
CA LEU A 23 1.57 -21.75 5.40
C LEU A 23 1.17 -23.06 6.08
N ALA A 24 0.84 -23.04 7.38
CA ALA A 24 0.32 -24.21 8.08
C ALA A 24 -0.93 -24.77 7.39
N LEU A 25 -1.89 -23.92 7.05
CA LEU A 25 -3.12 -24.31 6.35
C LEU A 25 -2.86 -24.80 4.91
N LEU A 26 -1.91 -24.21 4.19
CA LEU A 26 -1.51 -24.66 2.86
C LEU A 26 -0.89 -26.07 2.94
N TYR A 27 0.11 -26.26 3.80
CA TYR A 27 0.75 -27.56 3.99
C TYR A 27 -0.23 -28.60 4.56
N PHE A 28 -1.17 -28.18 5.41
CA PHE A 28 -2.26 -29.04 5.86
C PHE A 28 -3.20 -29.45 4.71
N SER A 29 -3.55 -28.51 3.82
CA SER A 29 -4.38 -28.81 2.65
C SER A 29 -3.68 -29.74 1.64
N LEU A 30 -2.37 -29.58 1.45
CA LEU A 30 -1.53 -30.49 0.66
C LEU A 30 -1.44 -31.87 1.31
N SER A 31 -1.35 -31.93 2.65
CA SER A 31 -1.37 -33.19 3.39
C SER A 31 -2.68 -33.94 3.18
N LEU A 32 -3.83 -33.26 3.26
CA LEU A 32 -5.15 -33.85 3.01
C LEU A 32 -5.29 -34.34 1.57
N TYR A 33 -4.83 -33.55 0.59
CA TYR A 33 -4.82 -33.96 -0.81
C TYR A 33 -4.01 -35.24 -1.05
N GLU A 34 -2.82 -35.34 -0.46
CA GLU A 34 -1.97 -36.53 -0.57
C GLU A 34 -2.58 -37.77 0.11
N ILE A 35 -3.40 -37.62 1.16
CA ILE A 35 -4.20 -38.72 1.75
C ILE A 35 -5.22 -39.23 0.74
N ILE A 36 -5.92 -38.32 0.05
CA ILE A 36 -6.95 -38.68 -0.94
C ILE A 36 -6.34 -39.50 -2.08
N ILE A 37 -5.14 -39.15 -2.55
CA ILE A 37 -4.42 -39.91 -3.59
C ILE A 37 -3.58 -41.08 -3.05
N ARG A 38 -3.80 -41.47 -1.77
CA ARG A 38 -3.17 -42.62 -1.08
C ARG A 38 -1.64 -42.57 -0.99
N ASN A 39 -1.05 -41.38 -0.96
CA ASN A 39 0.39 -41.18 -0.81
C ASN A 39 0.75 -40.77 0.63
N TYR A 40 0.66 -41.72 1.54
CA TYR A 40 0.77 -41.48 2.98
C TYR A 40 2.14 -40.94 3.43
N LYS A 41 3.23 -41.26 2.71
CA LYS A 41 4.58 -40.74 3.02
C LYS A 41 4.69 -39.24 2.76
N ARG A 42 4.15 -38.76 1.62
CA ARG A 42 4.11 -37.32 1.31
C ARG A 42 3.15 -36.57 2.20
N SER A 43 1.98 -37.17 2.47
CA SER A 43 1.01 -36.60 3.40
C SER A 43 1.62 -36.35 4.78
N LEU A 44 2.35 -37.32 5.34
CA LEU A 44 3.02 -37.17 6.63
C LEU A 44 4.08 -36.05 6.60
N CYS A 45 4.83 -35.91 5.50
CA CYS A 45 5.82 -34.84 5.34
C CYS A 45 5.16 -33.45 5.37
N TYR A 46 4.08 -33.26 4.60
CA TYR A 46 3.34 -32.00 4.59
C TYR A 46 2.64 -31.73 5.92
N PHE A 47 2.12 -32.77 6.58
CA PHE A 47 1.53 -32.65 7.91
C PHE A 47 2.56 -32.17 8.94
N LEU A 48 3.72 -32.83 9.03
CA LEU A 48 4.80 -32.42 9.94
C LEU A 48 5.32 -31.02 9.61
N THR A 49 5.41 -30.68 8.33
CA THR A 49 5.77 -29.34 7.88
C THR A 49 4.75 -28.29 8.34
N ALA A 50 3.44 -28.61 8.31
CA ALA A 50 2.41 -27.75 8.88
C ALA A 50 2.60 -27.53 10.39
N PHE A 51 3.03 -28.56 11.13
CA PHE A 51 3.31 -28.48 12.57
C PHE A 51 4.55 -27.65 12.93
N LEU A 52 5.55 -27.57 12.05
CA LEU A 52 6.70 -26.68 12.24
C LEU A 52 6.32 -25.20 12.29
N PHE A 53 5.17 -24.84 11.72
CA PHE A 53 4.63 -23.50 11.77
C PHE A 53 3.89 -23.25 13.10
N PHE A 54 3.34 -24.25 13.79
CA PHE A 54 2.65 -24.05 15.07
C PHE A 54 3.57 -23.75 16.28
N VAL A 55 4.87 -23.50 16.08
CA VAL A 55 5.76 -23.06 17.15
C VAL A 55 5.34 -21.64 17.60
N PRO A 56 5.02 -21.41 18.88
CA PRO A 56 4.70 -20.09 19.39
C PRO A 56 5.94 -19.20 19.26
N ALA A 57 6.01 -18.36 18.22
CA ALA A 57 6.98 -17.26 18.23
C ALA A 57 6.54 -16.29 19.32
N GLY A 58 7.52 -15.82 20.08
CA GLY A 58 7.30 -14.86 21.16
C GLY A 58 6.42 -13.71 20.69
N ASP A 59 5.60 -13.24 21.63
CA ASP A 59 4.68 -12.13 21.51
C ASP A 59 5.39 -10.90 20.90
N SER A 60 5.36 -10.80 19.57
CA SER A 60 5.93 -9.69 18.82
C SER A 60 4.81 -8.69 18.53
N ARG A 61 4.10 -8.30 19.59
CA ARG A 61 3.25 -7.11 19.56
C ARG A 61 4.17 -5.91 19.34
N TYR A 62 4.27 -5.48 18.09
CA TYR A 62 4.94 -4.23 17.73
C TYR A 62 4.25 -3.08 18.49
N HIS A 63 5.03 -2.14 19.00
CA HIS A 63 4.54 -1.01 19.80
C HIS A 63 3.75 -0.02 18.93
N PHE A 64 2.50 -0.36 18.63
CA PHE A 64 1.58 0.54 17.95
C PHE A 64 1.22 1.71 18.88
N SER A 65 1.73 2.90 18.58
CA SER A 65 1.53 4.10 19.41
C SER A 65 0.52 5.10 18.83
N VAL A 66 0.19 4.96 17.54
CA VAL A 66 -0.74 5.87 16.84
C VAL A 66 -2.15 5.73 17.42
N LYS A 67 -2.68 6.84 17.92
CA LYS A 67 -4.06 6.93 18.38
C LYS A 67 -4.78 8.07 17.65
N ASN A 68 -5.92 7.75 17.04
CA ASN A 68 -6.89 8.68 16.46
C ASN A 68 -6.34 9.63 15.38
N VAL A 69 -5.43 9.16 14.53
CA VAL A 69 -4.95 9.95 13.38
C VAL A 69 -5.84 9.72 12.18
N LYS A 70 -6.50 10.77 11.69
CA LYS A 70 -7.30 10.71 10.46
C LYS A 70 -6.43 10.94 9.24
N VAL A 71 -6.43 9.96 8.34
CA VAL A 71 -5.73 9.97 7.05
C VAL A 71 -6.77 10.06 5.93
N ALA A 72 -6.55 10.96 4.98
CA ALA A 72 -7.34 11.06 3.76
C ALA A 72 -6.58 10.46 2.58
N GLY A 73 -7.19 9.50 1.89
CA GLY A 73 -6.70 8.94 0.64
C GLY A 73 -7.38 9.63 -0.55
N ILE A 74 -6.59 10.24 -1.42
CA ILE A 74 -7.02 10.90 -2.65
C ILE A 74 -6.80 9.95 -3.83
N GLN A 75 -7.89 9.66 -4.55
CA GLN A 75 -7.88 8.78 -5.72
C GLN A 75 -7.80 9.64 -6.98
N LEU A 76 -6.60 9.81 -7.53
CA LEU A 76 -6.31 10.82 -8.54
C LEU A 76 -7.13 10.63 -9.82
N SER A 77 -7.31 9.40 -10.31
CA SER A 77 -8.09 9.19 -11.54
C SER A 77 -9.57 9.46 -11.41
N ARG A 78 -10.10 9.49 -10.18
CA ARG A 78 -11.47 9.93 -9.91
C ARG A 78 -11.60 11.44 -9.81
N MET A 79 -10.49 12.13 -9.62
CA MET A 79 -10.43 13.58 -9.75
C MET A 79 -10.26 14.01 -11.20
N MET A 80 -9.68 13.14 -12.03
CA MET A 80 -9.32 13.38 -13.43
C MET A 80 -10.39 12.86 -14.41
N GLY A 81 -10.99 13.76 -15.18
CA GLY A 81 -11.77 13.46 -16.38
C GLY A 81 -11.04 13.89 -17.66
N GLU A 82 -11.65 13.67 -18.82
CA GLU A 82 -11.05 13.92 -20.16
C GLU A 82 -10.55 15.37 -20.36
N ASN A 83 -11.00 16.34 -19.56
CA ASN A 83 -10.61 17.76 -19.63
C ASN A 83 -10.30 18.38 -18.26
N THR A 84 -9.90 17.58 -17.26
CA THR A 84 -9.62 18.14 -15.93
C THR A 84 -8.38 19.02 -15.95
N ASP A 85 -8.51 20.26 -15.46
CA ASP A 85 -7.35 21.07 -15.13
C ASP A 85 -6.68 20.44 -13.91
N LEU A 86 -5.39 20.12 -14.03
CA LEU A 86 -4.61 19.57 -12.92
C LEU A 86 -4.59 20.52 -11.71
N ASN A 87 -4.84 21.82 -11.91
CA ASN A 87 -5.04 22.79 -10.83
C ASN A 87 -6.26 22.48 -9.96
N ASP A 88 -7.30 21.86 -10.52
CA ASP A 88 -8.49 21.47 -9.77
C ASP A 88 -8.15 20.47 -8.66
N ILE A 89 -7.08 19.68 -8.80
CA ILE A 89 -6.60 18.75 -7.76
C ILE A 89 -6.10 19.54 -6.55
N ILE A 90 -5.38 20.64 -6.78
CA ILE A 90 -4.85 21.51 -5.74
C ILE A 90 -6.00 22.18 -4.99
N ASP A 91 -6.89 22.84 -5.72
CA ASP A 91 -8.01 23.58 -5.14
C ASP A 91 -8.94 22.65 -4.37
N TYR A 92 -9.24 21.47 -4.93
CA TYR A 92 -10.06 20.47 -4.27
C TYR A 92 -9.42 19.93 -2.98
N THR A 93 -8.10 19.70 -2.99
CA THR A 93 -7.37 19.27 -1.79
C THR A 93 -7.45 20.33 -0.71
N ASP A 94 -7.18 21.59 -1.05
CA ASP A 94 -7.19 22.70 -0.10
C ASP A 94 -8.59 22.88 0.51
N ASP A 95 -9.62 22.88 -0.32
CA ASP A 95 -11.03 22.94 0.11
C ASP A 95 -11.39 21.80 1.06
N PHE A 96 -10.94 20.58 0.76
CA PHE A 96 -11.19 19.41 1.60
C PHE A 96 -10.53 19.55 2.96
N ILE A 97 -9.27 19.99 3.02
CA ILE A 97 -8.53 20.16 4.28
C ILE A 97 -9.12 21.29 5.13
N LEU A 98 -9.54 22.40 4.51
CA LEU A 98 -10.24 23.48 5.21
C LEU A 98 -11.54 23.00 5.86
N LYS A 99 -12.30 22.14 5.17
CA LYS A 99 -13.56 21.56 5.67
C LYS A 99 -13.33 20.42 6.69
N ASN A 100 -12.13 19.84 6.75
CA ASN A 100 -11.79 18.69 7.59
C ASN A 100 -10.48 18.92 8.36
N PRO A 101 -10.46 19.85 9.34
CA PRO A 101 -9.24 20.22 10.07
C PRO A 101 -8.67 19.09 10.96
N ASP A 102 -9.43 18.01 11.15
CA ASP A 102 -9.05 16.81 11.88
C ASP A 102 -8.15 15.86 11.05
N VAL A 103 -8.10 16.02 9.72
CA VAL A 103 -7.18 15.27 8.84
C VAL A 103 -5.75 15.75 9.07
N LYS A 104 -4.84 14.82 9.38
CA LYS A 104 -3.42 15.12 9.63
C LYS A 104 -2.47 14.61 8.56
N MET A 105 -2.94 13.71 7.70
CA MET A 105 -2.18 13.16 6.60
C MET A 105 -3.06 12.99 5.37
N VAL A 106 -2.55 13.42 4.22
CA VAL A 106 -3.18 13.23 2.91
C VAL A 106 -2.25 12.36 2.07
N VAL A 107 -2.80 11.28 1.53
CA VAL A 107 -2.07 10.33 0.69
C VAL A 107 -2.74 10.24 -0.67
N TYR A 108 -2.02 10.54 -1.73
CA TYR A 108 -2.48 10.40 -3.10
C TYR A 108 -2.19 8.99 -3.62
N SER A 109 -3.05 8.46 -4.47
CA SER A 109 -2.82 7.21 -5.20
C SER A 109 -1.58 7.29 -6.09
N GLU A 110 -1.11 6.13 -6.56
CA GLU A 110 -0.11 6.09 -7.64
C GLU A 110 -0.72 6.71 -8.91
N SER A 111 0.08 7.45 -9.68
CA SER A 111 -0.41 8.12 -10.87
C SER A 111 0.68 8.33 -11.91
N PRO A 112 0.39 8.04 -13.20
CA PRO A 112 1.32 8.32 -14.28
C PRO A 112 1.40 9.83 -14.62
N TRP A 113 0.63 10.71 -13.98
CA TRP A 113 0.61 12.13 -14.34
C TRP A 113 1.70 12.95 -13.65
N LEU A 114 2.11 12.51 -12.46
CA LEU A 114 3.12 13.18 -11.66
C LEU A 114 4.49 12.60 -11.99
N GLY A 115 5.41 13.45 -12.44
CA GLY A 115 6.77 13.02 -12.75
C GLY A 115 7.52 13.96 -13.67
N PHE A 116 8.75 13.56 -13.95
CA PHE A 116 9.73 14.31 -14.74
C PHE A 116 10.24 13.49 -15.95
N LYS A 117 9.58 12.37 -16.31
CA LYS A 117 9.81 11.73 -17.61
C LYS A 117 8.99 12.41 -18.70
N SER A 118 9.37 12.18 -19.95
CA SER A 118 8.79 12.83 -21.13
C SER A 118 7.28 12.62 -21.31
N TYR A 119 6.71 11.58 -20.71
CA TYR A 119 5.29 11.28 -20.75
C TYR A 119 4.50 11.86 -19.56
N ASN A 120 5.17 12.46 -18.56
CA ASN A 120 4.53 13.09 -17.41
C ASN A 120 4.33 14.60 -17.61
N ASN A 121 3.57 15.23 -16.73
CA ASN A 121 3.40 16.69 -16.71
C ASN A 121 4.42 17.34 -15.75
N GLN A 122 5.63 17.58 -16.23
CA GLN A 122 6.73 18.15 -15.42
C GLN A 122 6.37 19.51 -14.81
N ALA A 123 5.82 20.43 -15.61
CA ALA A 123 5.50 21.79 -15.15
C ALA A 123 4.42 21.78 -14.07
N PHE A 124 3.41 20.93 -14.21
CA PHE A 124 2.42 20.74 -13.16
C PHE A 124 3.04 20.08 -11.91
N THR A 125 3.84 19.03 -12.09
CA THR A 125 4.46 18.30 -10.97
C THR A 125 5.31 19.23 -10.11
N GLU A 126 6.12 20.10 -10.72
CA GLU A 126 6.93 21.08 -9.99
C GLU A 126 6.06 22.07 -9.20
N ARG A 127 5.00 22.59 -9.83
CA ARG A 127 4.04 23.48 -9.16
C ARG A 127 3.32 22.79 -8.01
N PHE A 128 2.90 21.54 -8.21
CA PHE A 128 2.22 20.72 -7.22
C PHE A 128 3.11 20.48 -5.99
N ILE A 129 4.37 20.10 -6.20
CA ILE A 129 5.36 19.92 -5.13
C ILE A 129 5.55 21.23 -4.34
N HIS A 130 5.78 22.36 -5.02
CA HIS A 130 5.96 23.65 -4.36
C HIS A 130 4.72 24.08 -3.57
N HIS A 131 3.52 23.85 -4.11
CA HIS A 131 2.26 24.12 -3.41
C HIS A 131 2.16 23.30 -2.13
N LEU A 132 2.40 22.00 -2.20
CA LEU A 132 2.32 21.11 -1.03
C LEU A 132 3.39 21.42 0.02
N ILE A 133 4.60 21.81 -0.38
CA ILE A 133 5.65 22.31 0.54
C ILE A 133 5.11 23.49 1.35
N LYS A 134 4.57 24.50 0.66
CA LYS A 134 4.00 25.69 1.30
C LYS A 134 2.84 25.31 2.23
N ARG A 135 1.90 24.50 1.75
CA ARG A 135 0.73 24.09 2.55
C ARG A 135 1.12 23.30 3.79
N SER A 136 2.04 22.36 3.67
CA SER A 136 2.51 21.57 4.82
C SER A 136 3.13 22.43 5.91
N ALA A 137 3.88 23.48 5.53
CA ALA A 137 4.41 24.44 6.50
C ALA A 137 3.32 25.32 7.15
N GLU A 138 2.23 25.62 6.43
CA GLU A 138 1.12 26.45 6.93
C GLU A 138 0.16 25.68 7.86
N ASN A 139 -0.19 24.44 7.51
CA ASN A 139 -1.27 23.70 8.18
C ASN A 139 -0.78 22.48 8.98
N GLY A 140 0.51 22.12 8.88
CA GLY A 140 1.08 20.95 9.55
C GLY A 140 0.58 19.60 9.04
N VAL A 141 -0.10 19.55 7.90
CA VAL A 141 -0.56 18.31 7.27
C VAL A 141 0.62 17.65 6.55
N ILE A 142 0.73 16.33 6.70
CA ILE A 142 1.69 15.51 5.95
C ILE A 142 1.08 15.14 4.61
N TYR A 143 1.75 15.46 3.51
CA TYR A 143 1.32 15.08 2.16
C TYR A 143 2.21 13.98 1.59
N ILE A 144 1.61 12.92 1.06
CA ILE A 144 2.32 11.78 0.48
C ILE A 144 1.78 11.50 -0.91
N PHE A 145 2.64 11.46 -1.92
CA PHE A 145 2.25 11.21 -3.31
C PHE A 145 3.35 10.45 -4.04
N GLN A 146 2.99 9.82 -5.16
CA GLN A 146 3.95 9.10 -5.99
C GLN A 146 4.35 9.97 -7.18
N VAL A 147 5.61 9.93 -7.58
CA VAL A 147 6.13 10.59 -8.79
C VAL A 147 7.04 9.68 -9.60
N ASP A 148 6.96 9.80 -10.92
CA ASP A 148 7.84 9.15 -11.88
C ASP A 148 9.08 10.01 -12.13
N SER A 149 10.18 9.65 -11.48
CA SER A 149 11.38 10.48 -11.37
C SER A 149 11.16 11.78 -10.60
N LEU A 150 12.24 12.34 -10.07
CA LEU A 150 12.23 13.63 -9.39
C LEU A 150 13.45 14.44 -9.83
N GLN A 151 13.25 15.71 -10.14
CA GLN A 151 14.33 16.65 -10.41
C GLN A 151 14.42 17.65 -9.26
N LEU A 152 15.43 17.48 -8.40
CA LEU A 152 15.75 18.44 -7.34
C LEU A 152 17.04 19.15 -7.74
N ASN A 153 16.97 20.45 -7.97
CA ASN A 153 18.09 21.26 -8.43
C ASN A 153 18.73 20.66 -9.71
N LYS A 154 20.04 20.38 -9.69
CA LYS A 154 20.79 19.79 -10.81
C LYS A 154 20.84 18.26 -10.78
N THR A 155 20.15 17.60 -9.85
CA THR A 155 20.18 16.14 -9.70
C THR A 155 18.86 15.55 -10.16
N GLN A 156 18.95 14.66 -11.15
CA GLN A 156 17.81 13.87 -11.63
C GLN A 156 17.82 12.50 -10.97
N ILE A 157 16.71 12.12 -10.36
CA ILE A 157 16.51 10.82 -9.73
C ILE A 157 15.56 10.03 -10.62
N ASN A 158 16.07 9.02 -11.32
CA ASN A 158 15.26 8.18 -12.22
C ASN A 158 14.75 6.92 -11.50
N LYS A 159 13.75 7.11 -10.63
CA LYS A 159 13.05 6.05 -9.88
C LYS A 159 11.55 6.31 -9.86
N VAL A 160 10.75 5.28 -9.62
CA VAL A 160 9.34 5.46 -9.18
C VAL A 160 9.39 5.78 -7.69
N LEU A 161 8.99 6.97 -7.29
CA LEU A 161 9.23 7.50 -5.95
C LEU A 161 7.95 7.73 -5.17
N THR A 162 7.92 7.37 -3.89
CA THR A 162 7.02 7.97 -2.91
C THR A 162 7.71 9.19 -2.35
N VAL A 163 7.03 10.33 -2.39
CA VAL A 163 7.46 11.61 -1.82
C VAL A 163 6.56 11.93 -0.63
N LYS A 164 7.16 12.29 0.49
CA LYS A 164 6.51 12.85 1.68
C LYS A 164 6.92 14.30 1.83
N ILE A 165 5.96 15.16 2.11
CA ILE A 165 6.19 16.54 2.53
C ILE A 165 5.62 16.70 3.94
N GLU A 166 6.46 17.18 4.86
CA GLU A 166 6.10 17.40 6.26
C GLU A 166 6.80 18.66 6.76
N ASN A 167 6.05 19.61 7.34
CA ASN A 167 6.56 20.89 7.84
C ASN A 167 7.38 21.67 6.78
N GLY A 168 7.00 21.54 5.51
CA GLY A 168 7.70 22.16 4.38
C GLY A 168 8.99 21.45 3.95
N GLU A 169 9.35 20.33 4.57
CA GLU A 169 10.52 19.53 4.18
C GLU A 169 10.11 18.33 3.32
N LEU A 170 10.93 18.06 2.31
CA LEU A 170 10.72 16.96 1.36
C LEU A 170 11.57 15.75 1.75
N TRP A 171 10.91 14.60 1.87
CA TRP A 171 11.52 13.29 1.99
C TRP A 171 11.05 12.40 0.84
N TYR A 172 11.88 11.47 0.38
CA TYR A 172 11.48 10.52 -0.66
C TYR A 172 12.15 9.16 -0.51
N THR A 173 11.53 8.17 -1.13
CA THR A 173 12.02 6.80 -1.30
C THR A 173 11.54 6.25 -2.63
N GLY A 174 12.22 5.23 -3.18
CA GLY A 174 11.81 4.57 -4.40
C GLY A 174 11.15 3.20 -4.20
N LYS A 175 10.48 2.75 -5.26
CA LYS A 175 9.97 1.38 -5.43
C LYS A 175 11.13 0.38 -5.48
N LYS A 176 11.04 -0.70 -4.72
CA LYS A 176 12.08 -1.74 -4.70
C LYS A 176 11.85 -2.78 -5.79
N HIS A 177 10.64 -3.33 -5.87
CA HIS A 177 10.28 -4.31 -6.90
C HIS A 177 9.56 -3.64 -8.06
N LEU A 178 10.29 -3.49 -9.17
CA LEU A 178 9.78 -2.91 -10.42
C LEU A 178 9.05 -3.97 -11.25
N VAL A 179 7.98 -3.57 -11.92
CA VAL A 179 7.20 -4.41 -12.84
C VAL A 179 8.05 -4.75 -14.08
N PRO A 180 8.36 -6.03 -14.33
CA PRO A 180 9.12 -6.42 -15.51
C PRO A 180 8.38 -6.08 -16.81
N GLY A 181 9.10 -5.56 -17.80
CA GLY A 181 8.54 -5.16 -19.09
C GLY A 181 7.82 -3.81 -19.10
N TRP A 182 7.51 -3.24 -17.92
CA TRP A 182 6.89 -1.92 -17.80
C TRP A 182 7.85 -0.90 -17.18
N GLU A 183 8.36 -1.21 -15.99
CA GLU A 183 9.22 -0.32 -15.20
C GLU A 183 10.69 -0.71 -15.28
N ARG A 184 10.96 -1.97 -15.62
CA ARG A 184 12.30 -2.54 -15.80
C ARG A 184 12.36 -3.39 -17.07
N GLY A 185 13.34 -3.12 -17.92
CA GLY A 185 13.64 -3.91 -19.11
C GLY A 185 14.32 -5.25 -18.80
N ILE A 186 14.39 -6.10 -19.83
CA ILE A 186 15.14 -7.37 -19.81
C ILE A 186 16.66 -7.10 -19.93
N THR A 187 17.02 -5.99 -20.61
CA THR A 187 18.39 -5.48 -20.77
C THR A 187 18.50 -4.08 -20.14
N ASP A 188 19.72 -3.66 -19.77
CA ASP A 188 19.99 -2.35 -19.14
C ASP A 188 19.85 -1.16 -20.11
N SER A 189 19.39 -1.39 -21.34
CA SER A 189 19.20 -0.37 -22.36
C SER A 189 17.80 0.25 -22.28
N ASP A 190 17.79 1.57 -22.10
CA ASP A 190 16.72 2.53 -22.41
C ASP A 190 15.64 2.82 -21.35
N GLY A 191 15.74 4.00 -20.72
CA GLY A 191 14.60 4.74 -20.16
C GLY A 191 13.89 4.14 -18.93
N TYR A 192 14.27 2.96 -18.47
CA TYR A 192 13.68 2.28 -17.31
C TYR A 192 14.07 2.92 -15.97
N PHE A 193 13.36 2.56 -14.91
CA PHE A 193 13.62 3.06 -13.56
C PHE A 193 14.69 2.24 -12.84
N SER A 194 15.40 2.88 -11.91
CA SER A 194 16.29 2.18 -10.98
C SER A 194 15.54 1.72 -9.72
N PRO A 195 15.76 0.50 -9.21
CA PRO A 195 15.14 0.05 -7.97
C PRO A 195 15.76 0.74 -6.76
N GLU A 196 14.96 0.92 -5.70
CA GLU A 196 15.44 1.38 -4.39
C GLU A 196 16.18 0.27 -3.62
N LYS A 197 17.23 0.67 -2.89
CA LYS A 197 18.09 -0.25 -2.14
C LYS A 197 17.99 -0.08 -0.63
N ASN A 198 17.84 1.14 -0.12
CA ASN A 198 18.26 1.42 1.27
C ASN A 198 17.22 2.10 2.18
N LYS A 199 16.20 2.77 1.66
CA LYS A 199 15.20 3.48 2.50
C LYS A 199 13.81 3.22 1.97
N MET A 200 12.87 2.78 2.81
CA MET A 200 11.44 2.63 2.47
C MET A 200 10.52 3.01 3.64
N LYS A 201 11.08 3.65 4.67
CA LYS A 201 10.36 3.93 5.91
C LYS A 201 10.56 5.37 6.38
N PHE A 202 9.54 5.92 7.02
CA PHE A 202 9.59 7.22 7.67
C PHE A 202 8.84 7.17 8.99
N GLN A 203 9.15 8.10 9.91
CA GLN A 203 8.40 8.26 11.15
C GLN A 203 7.37 9.38 11.00
N ALA A 204 6.19 9.17 11.57
CA ALA A 204 5.14 10.18 11.72
C ALA A 204 4.23 9.77 12.89
N PHE A 205 3.76 10.75 13.66
CA PHE A 205 2.81 10.54 14.76
C PHE A 205 3.24 9.47 15.79
N GLY A 206 4.54 9.32 16.03
CA GLY A 206 5.08 8.31 16.95
C GLY A 206 5.14 6.89 16.40
N SER A 207 4.80 6.67 15.13
CA SER A 207 4.90 5.37 14.46
C SER A 207 5.82 5.37 13.26
N GLU A 208 6.32 4.19 12.95
CA GLU A 208 7.12 3.93 11.75
C GLU A 208 6.22 3.44 10.60
N PHE A 209 6.22 4.19 9.50
CA PHE A 209 5.48 3.89 8.29
C PHE A 209 6.42 3.30 7.25
N LYS A 210 6.02 2.17 6.66
CA LYS A 210 6.67 1.61 5.48
C LYS A 210 5.84 1.94 4.25
N THR A 211 6.46 2.56 3.25
CA THR A 211 5.82 2.89 1.97
C THR A 211 6.07 1.81 0.94
N LEU A 212 5.04 1.47 0.18
CA LEU A 212 5.08 0.49 -0.90
C LEU A 212 4.29 1.04 -2.09
N ILE A 213 4.74 0.74 -3.30
CA ILE A 213 4.08 1.21 -4.52
C ILE A 213 3.58 0.01 -5.31
N CYS A 214 2.26 -0.13 -5.40
CA CYS A 214 1.56 -1.10 -6.26
C CYS A 214 2.12 -2.53 -6.14
N TYR A 215 2.75 -3.02 -7.21
CA TYR A 215 3.37 -4.35 -7.29
C TYR A 215 4.33 -4.67 -6.13
N ASP A 216 5.02 -3.64 -5.60
CA ASP A 216 5.97 -3.79 -4.50
C ASP A 216 5.30 -4.33 -3.23
N ALA A 217 4.01 -4.02 -3.03
CA ALA A 217 3.28 -4.45 -1.85
C ALA A 217 2.98 -5.95 -1.80
N LEU A 218 3.14 -6.67 -2.92
CA LEU A 218 2.97 -8.12 -2.97
C LEU A 218 4.20 -8.86 -2.42
N PHE A 219 5.35 -8.18 -2.31
CA PHE A 219 6.60 -8.77 -1.84
C PHE A 219 6.77 -8.61 -0.35
N MET A 220 6.88 -9.74 0.33
CA MET A 220 7.09 -9.76 1.77
C MET A 220 8.48 -9.20 2.12
N PRO A 221 8.60 -8.27 3.08
CA PRO A 221 9.89 -7.80 3.55
C PRO A 221 10.72 -8.94 4.15
N SER A 222 12.04 -8.77 4.06
CA SER A 222 12.98 -9.57 4.84
C SER A 222 12.63 -9.47 6.34
N PHE A 223 13.00 -10.49 7.12
CA PHE A 223 12.73 -10.47 8.57
C PHE A 223 13.29 -9.22 9.26
N PHE A 224 14.42 -8.69 8.78
CA PHE A 224 15.07 -7.49 9.32
C PHE A 224 14.38 -6.17 8.91
N ASP A 225 13.59 -6.18 7.83
CA ASP A 225 12.88 -5.00 7.33
C ASP A 225 11.46 -4.87 7.90
N ARG A 226 11.12 -5.65 8.93
CA ARG A 226 9.76 -5.73 9.53
C ARG A 226 9.52 -4.80 10.72
N ASP A 227 10.52 -4.04 11.13
CA ASP A 227 10.34 -3.00 12.15
C ASP A 227 9.53 -1.86 11.54
N TYR A 228 8.21 -1.81 11.75
CA TYR A 228 7.31 -0.73 11.32
C TYR A 228 5.90 -1.00 11.84
N ASP A 229 5.07 0.01 11.95
CA ASP A 229 3.73 -0.09 12.52
C ASP A 229 2.63 -0.07 11.46
N VAL A 230 2.88 0.65 10.37
CA VAL A 230 1.91 0.88 9.29
C VAL A 230 2.54 0.60 7.94
N ALA A 231 1.86 -0.22 7.12
CA ALA A 231 2.17 -0.35 5.71
C ALA A 231 1.26 0.60 4.91
N LEU A 232 1.86 1.58 4.23
CA LEU A 232 1.17 2.51 3.35
C LEU A 232 1.44 2.15 1.90
N VAL A 233 0.39 1.82 1.17
CA VAL A 233 0.44 1.43 -0.24
C VAL A 233 -0.21 2.52 -1.09
N GLN A 234 0.47 2.90 -2.15
CA GLN A 234 -0.08 3.73 -3.23
C GLN A 234 -0.14 2.85 -4.48
N SER A 235 -1.32 2.67 -5.07
CA SER A 235 -1.47 1.77 -6.22
C SER A 235 -2.30 2.37 -7.35
N ASN A 236 -2.00 1.91 -8.57
CA ASN A 236 -2.80 2.15 -9.75
C ASN A 236 -2.89 0.87 -10.60
N TYR A 237 -4.04 0.23 -10.52
CA TYR A 237 -4.37 -0.96 -11.31
C TYR A 237 -5.29 -0.66 -12.50
N GLY A 238 -5.50 0.61 -12.84
CA GLY A 238 -6.52 1.03 -13.81
C GLY A 238 -6.40 0.39 -15.19
N VAL A 239 -5.17 0.09 -15.64
CA VAL A 239 -4.91 -0.61 -16.91
C VAL A 239 -5.66 -1.96 -17.02
N PHE A 240 -5.83 -2.68 -15.91
CA PHE A 240 -6.53 -3.96 -15.90
C PHE A 240 -8.05 -3.81 -16.00
N ARG A 241 -8.58 -2.65 -15.59
CA ARG A 241 -10.02 -2.36 -15.67
C ARG A 241 -10.48 -2.30 -17.11
N GLU A 242 -9.69 -1.65 -17.97
CA GLU A 242 -9.96 -1.51 -19.41
C GLU A 242 -9.96 -2.88 -20.10
N VAL A 243 -9.03 -3.77 -19.73
CA VAL A 243 -8.85 -5.07 -20.40
C VAL A 243 -9.80 -6.15 -19.86
N ALA A 244 -9.96 -6.26 -18.53
CA ALA A 244 -10.67 -7.36 -17.89
C ALA A 244 -12.15 -7.06 -17.60
N GLY A 245 -12.56 -5.79 -17.67
CA GLY A 245 -13.89 -5.34 -17.30
C GLY A 245 -14.11 -5.22 -15.79
N VAL A 246 -15.16 -4.48 -15.40
CA VAL A 246 -15.39 -4.01 -14.02
C VAL A 246 -15.48 -5.13 -12.98
N ARG A 247 -16.15 -6.25 -13.30
CA ARG A 247 -16.33 -7.35 -12.33
C ARG A 247 -15.02 -8.06 -12.02
N ALA A 248 -14.24 -8.40 -13.05
CA ALA A 248 -12.96 -9.06 -12.90
C ALA A 248 -11.94 -8.12 -12.23
N TYR A 249 -11.95 -6.85 -12.61
CA TYR A 249 -11.16 -5.80 -11.96
C TYR A 249 -11.44 -5.71 -10.45
N ASN A 250 -12.70 -5.54 -10.04
CA ASN A 250 -13.05 -5.43 -8.61
C ASN A 250 -12.61 -6.66 -7.81
N HIS A 251 -12.75 -7.85 -8.40
CA HIS A 251 -12.30 -9.09 -7.78
C HIS A 251 -10.77 -9.13 -7.62
N MET A 252 -10.04 -8.74 -8.68
CA MET A 252 -8.59 -8.64 -8.66
C MET A 252 -8.12 -7.66 -7.59
N ILE A 253 -8.68 -6.44 -7.52
CA ILE A 253 -8.29 -5.44 -6.51
C ILE A 253 -8.52 -5.99 -5.09
N LYS A 254 -9.66 -6.63 -4.85
CA LYS A 254 -9.96 -7.22 -3.54
C LYS A 254 -8.92 -8.30 -3.15
N ILE A 255 -8.56 -9.17 -4.09
CA ILE A 255 -7.53 -10.19 -3.85
C ILE A 255 -6.16 -9.55 -3.64
N SER A 256 -5.76 -8.61 -4.51
CA SER A 256 -4.48 -7.90 -4.41
C SER A 256 -4.35 -7.20 -3.06
N ASN A 257 -5.39 -6.52 -2.59
CA ASN A 257 -5.43 -5.89 -1.27
C ASN A 257 -5.19 -6.90 -0.13
N ILE A 258 -5.85 -8.07 -0.18
CA ILE A 258 -5.67 -9.12 0.84
C ILE A 258 -4.23 -9.66 0.80
N LEU A 259 -3.70 -9.91 -0.39
CA LEU A 259 -2.33 -10.42 -0.57
C LEU A 259 -1.29 -9.38 -0.11
N SER A 260 -1.49 -8.11 -0.44
CA SER A 260 -0.62 -7.01 -0.03
C SER A 260 -0.69 -6.77 1.48
N TRP A 261 -1.87 -6.83 2.10
CA TRP A 261 -1.99 -6.82 3.55
C TRP A 261 -1.26 -8.02 4.16
N PHE A 262 -1.44 -9.21 3.59
CA PHE A 262 -0.79 -10.41 4.09
C PHE A 262 0.74 -10.31 4.04
N SER A 263 1.29 -9.86 2.91
CA SER A 263 2.74 -9.67 2.71
C SER A 263 3.30 -8.51 3.56
N GLY A 264 2.53 -7.44 3.74
CA GLY A 264 3.01 -6.19 4.31
C GLY A 264 2.61 -5.92 5.76
N ALA A 265 1.57 -6.53 6.30
CA ALA A 265 0.98 -6.08 7.56
C ALA A 265 0.34 -7.18 8.44
N SER A 266 0.44 -8.45 8.04
CA SER A 266 -0.20 -9.56 8.76
C SER A 266 0.19 -9.69 10.25
N ASN A 267 1.36 -9.21 10.69
CA ASN A 267 1.83 -9.38 12.08
C ASN A 267 1.44 -8.23 13.01
N GLY A 268 0.14 -7.97 13.16
CA GLY A 268 -0.32 -6.94 14.10
C GLY A 268 -0.07 -5.50 13.64
N LYS A 269 0.07 -5.27 12.33
CA LYS A 269 0.37 -3.95 11.75
C LYS A 269 -0.86 -3.40 11.04
N SER A 270 -0.97 -2.07 10.99
CA SER A 270 -2.02 -1.43 10.18
C SER A 270 -1.64 -1.42 8.70
N TYR A 271 -2.63 -1.42 7.82
CA TYR A 271 -2.44 -1.35 6.38
C TYR A 271 -3.40 -0.34 5.76
N ILE A 272 -2.87 0.56 4.94
CA ILE A 272 -3.65 1.51 4.14
C ILE A 272 -3.24 1.30 2.68
N ASN A 273 -4.21 1.10 1.79
CA ASN A 273 -3.99 1.22 0.35
C ASN A 273 -4.84 2.35 -0.23
N VAL A 274 -4.19 3.28 -0.90
CA VAL A 274 -4.81 4.32 -1.71
C VAL A 274 -4.70 3.93 -3.18
N GLU A 275 -5.81 3.40 -3.71
CA GLU A 275 -5.97 2.99 -5.11
C GLU A 275 -6.47 4.18 -5.95
N ASN A 276 -5.93 4.33 -7.15
CA ASN A 276 -6.30 5.36 -8.12
C ASN A 276 -7.77 5.31 -8.61
N GLU A 277 -8.29 4.13 -8.95
CA GLU A 277 -9.56 3.90 -9.65
C GLU A 277 -10.71 3.43 -8.73
N GLY A 278 -10.48 3.34 -7.42
CA GLY A 278 -11.43 2.76 -6.48
C GLY A 278 -11.00 1.37 -5.99
N GLY A 279 -11.53 0.96 -4.84
CA GLY A 279 -11.08 -0.24 -4.14
C GLY A 279 -9.90 0.02 -3.20
N SER A 280 -9.69 1.28 -2.82
CA SER A 280 -8.85 1.66 -1.69
C SER A 280 -9.33 0.96 -0.42
N THR A 281 -8.41 0.53 0.45
CA THR A 281 -8.78 -0.28 1.61
C THR A 281 -7.96 0.06 2.84
N PHE A 282 -8.48 -0.37 3.99
CA PHE A 282 -7.79 -0.31 5.27
C PHE A 282 -7.97 -1.63 6.01
N PHE A 283 -6.87 -2.09 6.63
CA PHE A 283 -6.91 -3.16 7.62
C PHE A 283 -6.36 -2.63 8.93
N GLY A 284 -7.12 -2.84 10.01
CA GLY A 284 -6.63 -2.59 11.36
C GLY A 284 -5.61 -3.64 11.81
N ILE A 285 -5.04 -3.45 13.00
CA ILE A 285 -3.99 -4.30 13.57
C ILE A 285 -4.42 -5.78 13.74
N HIS A 286 -5.71 -6.06 13.89
CA HIS A 286 -6.22 -7.43 14.00
C HIS A 286 -6.63 -8.05 12.65
N GLY A 287 -6.30 -7.40 11.53
CA GLY A 287 -6.62 -7.92 10.19
C GLY A 287 -8.08 -7.75 9.77
N GLN A 288 -8.86 -6.94 10.49
CA GLN A 288 -10.21 -6.57 10.06
C GLN A 288 -10.16 -5.63 8.86
N MET A 289 -10.64 -6.11 7.71
CA MET A 289 -10.82 -5.29 6.51
C MET A 289 -12.01 -4.36 6.68
N ASN A 290 -11.84 -3.07 6.35
CA ASN A 290 -12.95 -2.14 6.22
C ASN A 290 -13.68 -2.35 4.87
N ASP A 291 -14.54 -3.37 4.81
CA ASP A 291 -15.31 -3.71 3.59
C ASP A 291 -16.18 -2.53 3.11
N VAL A 292 -16.77 -1.75 4.02
CA VAL A 292 -17.57 -0.57 3.67
C VAL A 292 -16.68 0.48 3.00
N GLY A 293 -15.53 0.79 3.59
CA GLY A 293 -14.55 1.72 3.01
C GLY A 293 -14.06 1.28 1.63
N PHE A 294 -13.90 -0.03 1.42
CA PHE A 294 -13.54 -0.60 0.12
C PHE A 294 -14.59 -0.26 -0.95
N PHE A 295 -15.87 -0.58 -0.70
CA PHE A 295 -16.92 -0.30 -1.69
C PHE A 295 -17.22 1.19 -1.86
N ASP A 296 -17.16 1.96 -0.77
CA ASP A 296 -17.37 3.42 -0.79
C ASP A 296 -16.29 4.13 -1.60
N SER A 297 -15.04 3.67 -1.52
CA SER A 297 -13.94 4.26 -2.30
C SER A 297 -14.20 4.14 -3.81
N SER A 298 -14.91 3.11 -4.27
CA SER A 298 -15.29 2.97 -5.68
C SER A 298 -16.33 4.00 -6.15
N GLN A 299 -16.81 4.89 -5.27
CA GLN A 299 -17.78 5.95 -5.60
C GLN A 299 -17.30 7.35 -5.19
N LYS A 300 -16.17 7.47 -4.47
CA LYS A 300 -15.70 8.73 -3.90
C LYS A 300 -14.35 9.16 -4.49
N LYS A 301 -14.10 10.47 -4.56
CA LYS A 301 -12.77 11.02 -4.92
C LYS A 301 -11.77 10.92 -3.77
N ILE A 302 -12.28 11.05 -2.54
CA ILE A 302 -11.53 10.95 -1.30
C ILE A 302 -12.22 9.92 -0.40
N PHE A 303 -11.42 9.10 0.25
CA PHE A 303 -11.86 8.32 1.39
C PHE A 303 -11.03 8.69 2.61
N THR A 304 -11.61 8.56 3.80
CA THR A 304 -10.92 8.86 5.05
C THR A 304 -10.90 7.62 5.93
N VAL A 305 -9.77 7.39 6.58
CA VAL A 305 -9.59 6.32 7.57
C VAL A 305 -9.03 6.91 8.85
N ILE A 306 -9.40 6.34 9.99
CA ILE A 306 -8.86 6.72 11.29
C ILE A 306 -7.94 5.60 11.73
N MET A 307 -6.67 5.91 11.92
CA MET A 307 -5.68 5.00 12.50
C MET A 307 -5.71 5.13 14.02
N GLY A 308 -5.89 3.99 14.69
CA GLY A 308 -5.97 3.89 16.15
C GLY A 308 -6.54 2.54 16.58
N GLU A 309 -6.25 2.11 17.80
CA GLU A 309 -6.97 1.00 18.43
C GLU A 309 -8.42 1.42 18.67
N ASN A 310 -9.37 0.66 18.11
CA ASN A 310 -10.72 0.53 18.65
C ASN A 310 -10.80 -0.85 19.30
#